data_AF-A0A233RIP6-F1
#
_entry.id   AF-A0A233RIP6-F1
#
_cell.length_a   1.000
_cell.length_b   1.000
_cell.length_c   1.000
_cell.angle_alpha   90.00
_cell.angle_beta   90.00
_cell.angle_gamma   90.00
#
_symmetry.space_group_name_H-M   'P 1'
#
loop_
_entity.id
_entity.type
_entity.pdbx_description
1 polymer ?
#
loop_
_entity_poly.entity_id
_entity_poly.type
_entity_poly.pdbx_seq_one_letter_code
_entity_poly.pdbx_strand_id
1 'polypeptide(L)'
;MTPLEQLQKLDEQLLRMLANPEELDENGVAEQLATRARLLQDVIELGDVSKSESAELIKRSRQLKEAAEQTQRKLGEKLKAMHKGRRSVQAYQTVKRS
;
A
#
# COMPACT_ATOMS: atom_id res chain seq x y z
N MET A 1 20.03 11.74 -11.32
CA MET A 1 18.75 11.03 -11.27
C MET A 1 17.67 12.07 -10.95
N THR A 2 16.71 12.26 -11.85
CA THR A 2 15.69 13.33 -11.76
C THR A 2 14.63 13.00 -10.70
N PRO A 3 13.86 13.99 -10.19
CA PRO A 3 12.73 13.72 -9.29
C PRO A 3 11.70 12.77 -9.89
N LEU A 4 11.47 12.84 -11.20
CA LEU A 4 10.58 11.91 -11.91
C LEU A 4 11.09 10.47 -11.89
N GLU A 5 12.39 10.25 -12.12
CA GLU A 5 13.01 8.92 -12.02
C GLU A 5 12.97 8.37 -10.58
N GLN A 6 13.17 9.24 -9.59
CA GLN A 6 13.10 8.86 -8.17
C GLN A 6 11.69 8.44 -7.79
N LEU A 7 10.71 9.21 -8.25
CA LEU A 7 9.30 8.92 -8.06
C LEU A 7 8.89 7.59 -8.71
N GLN A 8 9.39 7.30 -9.92
CA GLN A 8 9.15 6.02 -10.59
C GLN A 8 9.67 4.83 -9.78
N LYS A 9 10.93 4.88 -9.31
CA LYS A 9 11.48 3.79 -8.49
C LYS A 9 10.74 3.63 -7.17
N LEU A 10 10.32 4.73 -6.57
CA LEU A 10 9.54 4.73 -5.34
C LEU A 10 8.14 4.12 -5.56
N ASP A 11 7.47 4.46 -6.66
CA ASP A 11 6.19 3.87 -7.04
C ASP A 11 6.30 2.35 -7.17
N GLU A 12 7.35 1.85 -7.84
CA GLU A 12 7.61 0.41 -7.97
C GLU A 12 7.88 -0.27 -6.63
N GLN A 13 8.65 0.37 -5.74
CA GLN A 13 8.91 -0.15 -4.41
C GLN A 13 7.62 -0.25 -3.58
N LEU A 14 6.80 0.80 -3.58
CA LEU A 14 5.50 0.80 -2.89
C LEU A 14 4.58 -0.30 -3.43
N LEU A 15 4.53 -0.51 -4.76
CA LEU A 15 3.77 -1.61 -5.34
C LEU A 15 4.26 -2.98 -4.88
N ARG A 16 5.58 -3.20 -4.77
CA ARG A 16 6.15 -4.44 -4.23
C ARG A 16 5.80 -4.64 -2.76
N MET A 17 5.86 -3.59 -1.94
CA MET A 17 5.45 -3.64 -0.54
C MET A 17 3.97 -4.03 -0.43
N LEU A 18 3.09 -3.38 -1.20
CA LEU A 18 1.65 -3.67 -1.19
C LEU A 18 1.32 -5.07 -1.70
N ALA A 19 2.15 -5.67 -2.56
CA ALA A 19 1.97 -7.04 -3.03
C ALA A 19 2.14 -8.08 -1.92
N ASN A 20 2.88 -7.76 -0.86
CA ASN A 20 3.16 -8.63 0.30
C ASN A 20 2.56 -8.06 1.60
N PRO A 21 1.23 -8.13 1.81
CA PRO A 21 0.55 -7.53 2.96
C PRO A 21 1.08 -7.95 4.34
N GLU A 22 1.67 -9.14 4.45
CA GLU A 22 2.12 -9.72 5.73
C GLU A 22 3.42 -9.09 6.23
N GLU A 23 4.18 -8.46 5.35
CA GLU A 23 5.46 -7.82 5.64
C GLU A 23 5.32 -6.29 5.70
N LEU A 24 4.08 -5.76 5.61
CA LEU A 24 3.85 -4.33 5.64
C LEU A 24 4.17 -3.76 7.02
N ASP A 25 5.22 -2.93 7.05
CA ASP A 25 5.48 -2.02 8.14
C ASP A 25 4.72 -0.71 7.92
N GLU A 26 3.80 -0.39 8.83
CA GLU A 26 2.97 0.82 8.77
C GLU A 26 3.83 2.09 8.74
N ASN A 27 4.88 2.15 9.56
CA ASN A 27 5.75 3.32 9.63
C ASN A 27 6.56 3.46 8.34
N GLY A 28 7.15 2.37 7.86
CA GLY A 28 7.86 2.34 6.59
C GLY A 28 6.98 2.77 5.42
N VAL A 29 5.74 2.29 5.33
CA VAL A 29 4.81 2.72 4.25
C VAL A 29 4.49 4.22 4.36
N ALA A 30 4.21 4.72 5.57
CA ALA A 30 3.90 6.13 5.77
C ALA A 30 5.07 7.05 5.35
N GLU A 31 6.31 6.69 5.71
CA GLU A 31 7.52 7.41 5.31
C GLU A 31 7.72 7.43 3.79
N GLN A 32 7.52 6.29 3.13
CA GLN A 32 7.62 6.17 1.67
C GLN A 32 6.54 7.01 0.97
N LEU A 33 5.30 7.04 1.50
CA LEU A 33 4.23 7.88 0.96
C LEU A 33 4.50 9.38 1.17
N ALA A 34 5.06 9.78 2.30
CA ALA A 34 5.47 11.16 2.54
C ALA A 34 6.60 11.59 1.59
N THR A 35 7.57 10.71 1.35
CA THR A 35 8.64 10.92 0.36
C THR A 35 8.07 11.04 -1.04
N ARG A 36 7.09 10.21 -1.39
CA ARG A 36 6.39 10.27 -2.68
C ARG A 36 5.67 11.59 -2.89
N ALA A 37 4.98 12.10 -1.87
CA ALA A 37 4.29 13.38 -1.94
C ALA A 37 5.27 14.54 -2.19
N ARG A 38 6.43 14.51 -1.53
CA ARG A 38 7.50 15.50 -1.75
C ARG A 38 8.04 15.45 -3.18
N LEU A 39 8.38 14.25 -3.68
CA LEU A 39 8.88 14.09 -5.05
C LEU A 39 7.86 14.52 -6.11
N LEU A 40 6.56 14.27 -5.86
CA LEU A 40 5.50 14.78 -6.72
C LEU A 40 5.49 16.31 -6.77
N GLN A 41 5.66 16.96 -5.62
CA GLN A 41 5.76 18.42 -5.55
C GLN A 41 6.97 18.93 -6.34
N ASP A 42 8.13 18.31 -6.17
CA ASP A 42 9.35 18.67 -6.90
C ASP A 42 9.18 18.52 -8.42
N VAL A 43 8.50 17.45 -8.87
CA VAL A 43 8.18 17.21 -10.29
C VAL A 43 7.24 18.29 -10.84
N ILE A 44 6.26 18.73 -10.06
CA ILE A 44 5.33 19.80 -10.44
C ILE A 44 6.08 21.14 -10.55
N GLU A 45 6.93 21.44 -9.57
CA GLU A 45 7.69 22.70 -9.51
C GLU A 45 8.73 22.83 -10.62
N LEU A 46 9.39 21.73 -10.99
CA LEU A 46 10.30 21.71 -12.12
C LEU A 46 9.59 21.99 -13.46
N GLY A 47 8.31 21.62 -13.58
CA GLY A 47 7.48 21.89 -14.76
C GLY A 47 7.93 21.20 -16.06
N ASP A 48 9.03 20.45 -16.05
CA ASP A 48 9.62 19.80 -17.20
C ASP A 48 9.13 18.34 -17.31
N VAL A 49 7.82 18.19 -17.52
CA VAL A 49 7.17 16.89 -17.67
C VAL A 49 6.37 16.89 -18.97
N SER A 50 6.74 16.00 -19.89
CA SER A 50 5.99 15.81 -21.13
C SER A 50 4.57 15.28 -20.86
N LYS A 51 3.68 15.47 -21.84
CA LYS A 51 2.31 14.93 -21.77
C LYS A 51 2.29 13.40 -21.58
N SER A 52 3.21 12.69 -22.23
CA SER A 52 3.36 11.22 -22.07
C SER A 52 3.78 10.83 -20.66
N GLU A 53 4.73 11.56 -20.07
CA GLU A 53 5.21 11.28 -18.71
C GLU A 53 4.13 11.59 -17.67
N SER A 54 3.37 12.66 -17.87
CA SER A 54 2.21 12.99 -17.05
C SER A 54 1.13 11.90 -17.10
N ALA A 55 0.83 11.38 -18.31
CA ALA A 55 -0.12 10.28 -18.47
C ALA A 55 0.34 8.99 -17.76
N GLU A 56 1.62 8.63 -17.89
CA GLU A 56 2.18 7.47 -17.18
C GLU A 56 2.24 7.68 -15.67
N LEU A 57 2.50 8.89 -15.19
CA LEU A 57 2.44 9.23 -13.77
C LEU A 57 1.03 9.03 -13.20
N ILE A 58 0.01 9.53 -13.90
CA ILE A 58 -1.40 9.35 -13.50
C ILE A 58 -1.75 7.86 -13.46
N LYS A 59 -1.33 7.10 -14.46
CA LYS A 59 -1.55 5.65 -14.54
C LYS A 59 -0.93 4.92 -13.35
N ARG A 60 0.34 5.18 -13.02
CA ARG A 60 1.00 4.59 -11.83
C ARG A 60 0.30 4.97 -10.54
N SER A 61 -0.14 6.22 -10.41
CA SER A 61 -0.89 6.68 -9.24
C SER A 61 -2.22 5.91 -9.06
N ARG A 62 -2.92 5.60 -10.16
CA ARG A 62 -4.13 4.76 -10.13
C ARG A 62 -3.81 3.32 -9.70
N GLN A 63 -2.76 2.73 -10.27
CA GLN A 63 -2.32 1.37 -9.91
C GLN A 63 -1.96 1.27 -8.43
N LEU A 64 -1.24 2.25 -7.88
CA LEU A 64 -0.92 2.32 -6.46
C LEU A 64 -2.16 2.37 -5.57
N LYS A 65 -3.16 3.18 -5.95
CA LYS A 65 -4.43 3.25 -5.24
C LYS A 65 -5.16 1.90 -5.26
N GLU A 66 -5.28 1.29 -6.43
CA GLU A 66 -5.94 -0.01 -6.57
C GLU A 66 -5.25 -1.11 -5.74
N ALA A 67 -3.91 -1.14 -5.75
CA ALA A 67 -3.13 -2.05 -4.94
C ALA A 67 -3.36 -1.81 -3.44
N ALA A 68 -3.37 -0.57 -2.99
CA ALA A 68 -3.62 -0.22 -1.59
C ALA A 68 -5.03 -0.66 -1.13
N GLU A 69 -6.06 -0.40 -1.93
CA GLU A 69 -7.42 -0.85 -1.65
C GLU A 69 -7.53 -2.38 -1.61
N GLN A 70 -6.87 -3.08 -2.55
CA GLN A 70 -6.85 -4.55 -2.56
C GLN A 70 -6.18 -5.10 -1.30
N THR A 71 -5.07 -4.49 -0.88
CA THR A 71 -4.33 -4.91 0.31
C THR A 71 -5.11 -4.65 1.59
N GLN A 72 -5.79 -3.51 1.69
CA GLN A 72 -6.73 -3.23 2.78
C GLN A 72 -7.83 -4.29 2.87
N ARG A 73 -8.43 -4.67 1.74
CA ARG A 73 -9.46 -5.73 1.69
C ARG A 73 -8.91 -7.07 2.18
N LYS A 74 -7.75 -7.50 1.67
CA LYS A 74 -7.09 -8.76 2.08
C LYS A 74 -6.79 -8.80 3.58
N LEU A 75 -6.23 -7.73 4.14
CA LEU A 75 -5.94 -7.64 5.57
C LEU A 75 -7.24 -7.65 6.41
N GLY A 76 -8.26 -6.92 5.97
CA GLY A 76 -9.58 -6.92 6.61
C GLY A 76 -10.23 -8.30 6.64
N GLU A 77 -10.13 -9.07 5.56
CA GLU A 77 -10.63 -10.45 5.49
C GLU A 77 -9.86 -11.38 6.43
N LYS A 78 -8.52 -11.28 6.48
CA LYS A 78 -7.70 -12.05 7.42
C LYS A 78 -8.05 -11.76 8.88
N LEU A 79 -8.23 -10.49 9.25
CA LEU A 79 -8.67 -10.10 10.59
C LEU A 79 -10.02 -10.74 10.95
N LYS A 80 -11.01 -10.67 10.05
CA LYS A 80 -12.31 -11.31 10.25
C LYS A 80 -12.18 -12.83 10.46
N ALA A 81 -11.35 -13.49 9.66
CA ALA A 81 -11.10 -14.93 9.79
C ALA A 81 -10.47 -15.29 11.15
N MET A 82 -9.47 -14.52 11.60
CA MET A 82 -8.85 -14.72 12.91
C MET A 82 -9.83 -14.55 14.07
N HIS A 83 -10.68 -13.50 14.03
CA HIS A 83 -11.72 -13.29 15.04
C HIS A 83 -12.74 -14.44 15.06
N LYS A 84 -13.13 -14.97 13.89
CA LYS A 84 -14.00 -16.15 13.81
C LYS A 84 -13.36 -17.38 14.45
N GLY A 85 -12.09 -17.66 14.13
CA GLY A 85 -11.32 -18.75 14.72
C GLY A 85 -11.24 -18.65 16.25
N ARG A 86 -10.93 -17.46 16.79
CA ARG A 86 -10.88 -17.23 18.24
C ARG A 86 -12.22 -17.49 18.94
N ARG A 87 -13.33 -17.05 18.35
CA ARG A 87 -14.68 -17.30 18.89
C ARG A 87 -15.02 -18.79 18.92
N SER A 88 -14.68 -19.53 17.84
CA SER A 88 -14.90 -20.98 17.79
C SER A 88 -14.09 -21.74 18.85
N VAL A 89 -12.82 -21.37 19.06
CA VAL A 89 -11.95 -21.98 20.08
C VAL A 89 -12.49 -21.72 21.49
N GLN A 90 -12.93 -20.48 21.78
CA GLN A 90 -13.54 -20.14 23.06
C GLN A 90 -14.81 -20.95 23.33
N ALA A 91 -15.71 -21.04 22.35
CA ALA A 91 -16.94 -21.82 22.48
C ALA A 91 -16.65 -23.31 22.76
N TYR A 92 -15.68 -23.90 22.06
CA TYR A 92 -15.27 -25.28 22.28
C TYR A 92 -14.69 -25.51 23.69
N GLN A 93 -13.86 -24.58 24.18
CA GLN A 93 -13.31 -24.66 25.54
C GLN A 93 -14.39 -24.53 26.62
N THR A 94 -15.41 -23.69 26.40
CA THR A 94 -16.56 -23.59 27.31
C THR A 94 -17.34 -24.89 27.39
N VAL A 95 -17.64 -25.54 26.24
CA VAL A 95 -18.33 -26.84 26.21
C VAL A 95 -17.48 -27.93 26.86
N LYS A 96 -16.17 -28.00 26.61
CA LYS A 96 -15.29 -29.02 27.20
C LYS A 96 -15.11 -28.90 28.72
N ARG A 97 -15.31 -27.71 29.28
CA ARG A 97 -15.21 -27.45 30.74
C ARG A 97 -16.55 -27.60 31.47
N SER A 98 -17.66 -27.71 30.73
CA SER A 98 -19.01 -27.96 31.26
C SER A 98 -19.27 -29.46 31.31
#